data_AF-A0A953DN32-F1
#
_entry.id   AF-A0A953DN32-F1
#
_cell.length_a   1.000
_cell.length_b   1.000
_cell.length_c   1.000
_cell.angle_alpha   90.00
_cell.angle_beta   90.00
_cell.angle_gamma   90.00
#
_symmetry.space_group_name_H-M   'P 1'
#
loop_
_entity.id
_entity.type
_entity.pdbx_description
1 polymer ?
#
loop_
_entity_poly.entity_id
_entity_poly.type
_entity_poly.pdbx_seq_one_letter_code
_entity_poly.pdbx_strand_id
1 'polypeptide(L)'
;TPSATPTPSASPTPTPTPTPTPSATVTPSPTPTPSPGCVWSRNHWRDHPEDWCVTEIQLGQHTYTAAEALQIMNEPINNNGLVDLAQQLIATKLNIACNHADDSCIAQTIIDADNMIGDLVVPPIGDGFLTEEAVSGLVATLTAYNKGNLCAPVCSGTPTPSPCQLDKPALACSASAASNISLDVTGGPSGGPAGFVVQWMTLADFVANGNRWPDDPDELCEAIFSDVLPPNQTLRVTIGDDRLFDSLGVQSDCPGDPLLCDTDYVFRCRVNQSDACEASPWSNTAVCDTLPCNPGSNCTDSQGYWRTYPNVWPLQNLMLGGVSYEGTQLLQIMNRRAQGNGLIMLAHQVIAAKLNIATGADPAGVQQAINDADNLIGGLVVPPIGNGYLSPAQTSRLTETLREYNEGTIGPGHCQE
;
A
#
# COMPACT_ATOMS: atom_id res chain seq x y z
N THR A 1 -59.27 60.80 30.31
CA THR A 1 -60.54 60.23 30.82
C THR A 1 -61.64 60.67 29.86
N PRO A 2 -62.58 59.83 29.39
CA PRO A 2 -62.99 58.53 29.89
C PRO A 2 -62.95 57.37 28.85
N SER A 3 -63.18 56.19 29.41
CA SER A 3 -63.36 54.87 28.82
C SER A 3 -64.59 54.78 27.90
N ALA A 4 -64.52 53.94 26.86
CA ALA A 4 -65.69 53.50 26.11
C ALA A 4 -65.64 51.97 25.87
N THR A 5 -66.62 51.32 26.51
CA THR A 5 -67.05 49.92 26.47
C THR A 5 -67.28 49.37 25.05
N PRO A 6 -66.98 48.08 24.76
CA PRO A 6 -67.26 47.47 23.48
C PRO A 6 -68.62 46.75 23.47
N THR A 7 -69.36 46.81 22.37
CA THR A 7 -70.49 45.90 22.05
C THR A 7 -70.75 45.91 20.53
N PRO A 8 -71.45 44.91 19.97
CA PRO A 8 -70.86 43.88 19.11
C PRO A 8 -71.26 44.08 17.65
N SER A 9 -70.59 43.42 16.71
CA SER A 9 -71.08 43.35 15.33
C SER A 9 -70.94 41.94 14.76
N ALA A 10 -71.96 41.60 13.99
CA ALA A 10 -72.37 40.26 13.61
C ALA A 10 -71.57 39.65 12.44
N SER A 11 -71.66 38.33 12.42
CA SER A 11 -71.17 37.35 11.47
C SER A 11 -71.47 37.66 9.98
N PRO A 12 -70.52 37.34 9.09
CA PRO A 12 -70.83 36.91 7.74
C PRO A 12 -70.71 35.38 7.58
N THR A 13 -71.62 34.89 6.73
CA THR A 13 -71.92 33.53 6.26
C THR A 13 -70.76 32.83 5.55
N PRO A 14 -70.63 31.49 5.64
CA PRO A 14 -69.48 30.75 5.10
C PRO A 14 -69.49 30.63 3.57
N THR A 15 -68.31 30.81 2.97
CA THR A 15 -67.98 30.43 1.58
C THR A 15 -67.66 28.92 1.53
N PRO A 16 -68.11 28.16 0.51
CA PRO A 16 -67.88 26.72 0.45
C PRO A 16 -66.39 26.40 0.22
N THR A 17 -65.81 25.65 1.15
CA THR A 17 -64.47 25.05 1.06
C THR A 17 -64.48 23.93 0.01
N PRO A 18 -63.49 23.87 -0.91
CA PRO A 18 -63.38 22.77 -1.87
C PRO A 18 -63.07 21.46 -1.14
N THR A 19 -63.80 20.41 -1.51
CA THR A 19 -63.62 19.03 -1.04
C THR A 19 -62.17 18.57 -1.28
N PRO A 20 -61.43 18.12 -0.26
CA PRO A 20 -60.13 17.50 -0.46
C PRO A 20 -60.30 16.14 -1.14
N THR A 21 -59.58 15.95 -2.25
CA THR A 21 -59.34 14.65 -2.88
C THR A 21 -58.83 13.65 -1.84
N PRO A 22 -59.33 12.41 -1.78
CA PRO A 22 -58.85 11.43 -0.82
C PRO A 22 -57.35 11.17 -1.03
N SER A 23 -56.54 11.54 -0.05
CA SER A 23 -55.13 11.18 0.04
C SER A 23 -55.05 9.67 0.20
N ALA A 24 -54.30 9.00 -0.68
CA ALA A 24 -54.04 7.58 -0.57
C ALA A 24 -53.46 7.26 0.80
N THR A 25 -54.11 6.35 1.54
CA THR A 25 -53.57 5.76 2.76
C THR A 25 -52.25 5.10 2.41
N VAL A 26 -51.14 5.64 2.93
CA VAL A 26 -49.83 5.01 2.83
C VAL A 26 -49.89 3.75 3.69
N THR A 27 -49.99 2.59 3.05
CA THR A 27 -49.75 1.31 3.70
C THR A 27 -48.35 1.35 4.32
N PRO A 28 -48.16 1.09 5.62
CA PRO A 28 -46.82 1.00 6.18
C PRO A 28 -46.05 -0.06 5.40
N SER A 29 -44.92 0.35 4.83
CA SER A 29 -43.93 -0.59 4.28
C SER A 29 -43.58 -1.58 5.39
N PRO A 30 -43.52 -2.90 5.12
CA PRO A 30 -43.02 -3.83 6.12
C PRO A 30 -41.61 -3.38 6.52
N THR A 31 -41.40 -3.16 7.81
CA THR A 31 -40.04 -3.07 8.37
C THR A 31 -39.29 -4.29 7.86
N PRO A 32 -38.12 -4.15 7.21
CA PRO A 32 -37.36 -5.31 6.77
C PRO A 32 -37.10 -6.17 8.01
N THR A 33 -37.58 -7.41 7.99
CA THR A 33 -37.14 -8.42 8.96
C THR A 33 -35.61 -8.42 8.89
N PRO A 34 -34.88 -8.17 10.00
CA PRO A 34 -33.43 -8.23 9.97
C PRO A 34 -33.05 -9.59 9.39
N SER A 35 -32.19 -9.58 8.38
CA SER A 35 -31.63 -10.82 7.85
C SER A 35 -31.00 -11.55 9.04
N PRO A 36 -31.28 -12.86 9.26
CA PRO A 36 -30.63 -13.59 10.33
C PRO A 36 -29.12 -13.42 10.18
N GLY A 37 -28.45 -13.00 11.24
CA GLY A 37 -27.01 -12.89 11.25
C GLY A 37 -26.35 -14.25 11.06
N CYS A 38 -25.02 -14.23 10.95
CA CYS A 38 -24.23 -15.42 10.66
C CYS A 38 -23.11 -15.60 11.68
N VAL A 39 -22.53 -16.80 11.74
CA VAL A 39 -21.47 -17.13 12.70
C VAL A 39 -20.10 -17.23 12.04
N TRP A 40 -19.09 -16.80 12.79
CA TRP A 40 -17.68 -17.07 12.58
C TRP A 40 -17.14 -18.05 13.63
N SER A 41 -16.09 -18.77 13.26
CA SER A 41 -15.42 -19.72 14.15
C SER A 41 -14.66 -19.03 15.29
N ARG A 42 -14.37 -19.77 16.36
CA ARG A 42 -13.47 -19.31 17.45
C ARG A 42 -12.16 -18.71 16.95
N ASN A 43 -11.54 -19.35 15.95
CA ASN A 43 -10.24 -18.90 15.44
C ASN A 43 -10.36 -17.55 14.71
N HIS A 44 -11.44 -17.32 13.96
CA HIS A 44 -11.65 -16.02 13.31
C HIS A 44 -11.69 -14.90 14.36
N TRP A 45 -12.48 -15.05 15.43
CA TRP A 45 -12.53 -14.03 16.49
C TRP A 45 -11.21 -13.86 17.23
N ARG A 46 -10.39 -14.90 17.38
CA ARG A 46 -9.04 -14.77 17.95
C ARG A 46 -8.10 -14.00 17.01
N ASP A 47 -8.16 -14.30 15.72
CA ASP A 47 -7.22 -13.83 14.71
C ASP A 47 -7.60 -12.42 14.16
N HIS A 48 -8.86 -12.00 14.37
CA HIS A 48 -9.41 -10.70 13.96
C HIS A 48 -10.01 -9.89 15.13
N PRO A 49 -9.20 -9.46 16.11
CA PRO A 49 -9.69 -8.61 17.20
C PRO A 49 -10.24 -7.26 16.74
N GLU A 50 -9.88 -6.79 15.55
CA GLU A 50 -10.42 -5.59 14.90
C GLU A 50 -11.92 -5.68 14.59
N ASP A 51 -12.46 -6.90 14.47
CA ASP A 51 -13.88 -7.13 14.19
C ASP A 51 -14.74 -7.12 15.49
N TRP A 52 -14.12 -7.02 16.67
CA TRP A 52 -14.83 -7.03 17.94
C TRP A 52 -15.58 -5.72 18.15
N CYS A 53 -16.91 -5.78 18.08
CA CYS A 53 -17.81 -4.64 18.30
C CYS A 53 -18.04 -4.28 19.78
N VAL A 54 -17.47 -5.05 20.71
CA VAL A 54 -17.65 -4.90 22.16
C VAL A 54 -16.32 -4.59 22.84
N THR A 55 -16.37 -3.76 23.88
CA THR A 55 -15.19 -3.41 24.70
C THR A 55 -15.00 -4.33 25.90
N GLU A 56 -16.02 -5.12 26.24
CA GLU A 56 -16.05 -6.04 27.37
C GLU A 56 -16.88 -7.30 27.07
N ILE A 57 -16.51 -8.41 27.69
CA ILE A 57 -17.20 -9.71 27.56
C ILE A 57 -17.36 -10.33 28.95
N GLN A 58 -18.59 -10.67 29.30
CA GLN A 58 -18.89 -11.43 30.53
C GLN A 58 -18.57 -12.92 30.32
N LEU A 59 -17.90 -13.56 31.28
CA LEU A 59 -17.79 -15.02 31.38
C LEU A 59 -18.05 -15.44 32.83
N GLY A 60 -19.10 -16.21 33.07
CA GLY A 60 -19.58 -16.51 34.42
C GLY A 60 -19.91 -15.23 35.18
N GLN A 61 -19.31 -15.04 36.36
CA GLN A 61 -19.49 -13.84 37.20
C GLN A 61 -18.42 -12.76 36.97
N HIS A 62 -17.47 -12.96 36.05
CA HIS A 62 -16.41 -11.98 35.75
C HIS A 62 -16.64 -11.28 34.41
N THR A 63 -16.44 -9.97 34.39
CA THR A 63 -16.38 -9.15 33.17
C THR A 63 -14.93 -8.93 32.78
N TYR A 64 -14.56 -9.30 31.55
CA TYR A 64 -13.22 -9.13 31.01
C TYR A 64 -13.23 -7.99 29.99
N THR A 65 -12.18 -7.18 29.96
CA THR A 65 -11.95 -6.25 28.85
C THR A 65 -11.68 -7.01 27.55
N ALA A 66 -11.90 -6.39 26.40
CA ALA A 66 -11.58 -7.00 25.10
C ALA A 66 -10.12 -7.47 25.01
N ALA A 67 -9.18 -6.73 25.60
CA ALA A 67 -7.76 -7.11 25.64
C ALA A 67 -7.51 -8.37 26.49
N GLU A 68 -8.15 -8.49 27.66
CA GLU A 68 -8.04 -9.68 28.51
C GLU A 68 -8.73 -10.89 27.89
N ALA A 69 -9.90 -10.71 27.27
CA ALA A 69 -10.58 -11.76 26.53
C ALA A 69 -9.76 -12.22 25.31
N LEU A 70 -9.02 -11.34 24.64
CA LEU A 70 -8.07 -11.72 23.59
C LEU A 70 -6.88 -12.53 24.15
N GLN A 71 -6.40 -12.22 25.36
CA GLN A 71 -5.40 -13.06 26.03
C GLN A 71 -5.94 -14.46 26.33
N ILE A 72 -7.18 -14.57 26.80
CA ILE A 72 -7.86 -15.86 27.01
C ILE A 72 -8.04 -16.63 25.69
N MET A 73 -8.38 -15.95 24.60
CA MET A 73 -8.49 -16.54 23.24
C MET A 73 -7.15 -17.08 22.71
N ASN A 74 -6.03 -16.56 23.19
CA ASN A 74 -4.68 -17.00 22.84
C ASN A 74 -4.08 -18.02 23.83
N GLU A 75 -4.73 -18.26 24.97
CA GLU A 75 -4.22 -19.18 25.98
C GLU A 75 -4.19 -20.63 25.47
N PRO A 76 -3.06 -21.34 25.60
CA PRO A 76 -3.00 -22.76 25.28
C PRO A 76 -3.90 -23.56 26.23
N ILE A 77 -4.80 -24.37 25.68
CA ILE A 77 -5.79 -25.13 26.49
C ILE A 77 -5.13 -26.03 27.54
N ASN A 78 -3.99 -26.70 27.22
CA ASN A 78 -3.20 -27.50 28.18
C ASN A 78 -4.02 -28.45 29.10
N ASN A 79 -5.06 -29.10 28.56
CA ASN A 79 -6.03 -29.93 29.28
C ASN A 79 -6.88 -29.21 30.35
N ASN A 80 -6.96 -27.87 30.29
CA ASN A 80 -7.85 -27.07 31.12
C ASN A 80 -9.16 -26.81 30.36
N GLY A 81 -10.20 -27.55 30.74
CA GLY A 81 -11.54 -27.41 30.17
C GLY A 81 -12.16 -26.03 30.38
N LEU A 82 -11.73 -25.26 31.41
CA LEU A 82 -12.20 -23.89 31.60
C LEU A 82 -11.73 -22.97 30.46
N VAL A 83 -10.48 -23.13 30.02
CA VAL A 83 -9.93 -22.34 28.90
C VAL A 83 -10.69 -22.68 27.62
N ASP A 84 -10.89 -23.96 27.30
CA ASP A 84 -11.61 -24.35 26.08
C ASP A 84 -13.07 -23.85 26.09
N LEU A 85 -13.79 -24.01 27.22
CA LEU A 85 -15.15 -23.51 27.37
C LEU A 85 -15.22 -21.99 27.23
N ALA A 86 -14.31 -21.25 27.88
CA ALA A 86 -14.26 -19.81 27.81
C ALA A 86 -14.01 -19.31 26.38
N GLN A 87 -13.05 -19.91 25.66
CA GLN A 87 -12.76 -19.51 24.28
C GLN A 87 -13.94 -19.74 23.33
N GLN A 88 -14.66 -20.85 23.48
CA GLN A 88 -15.88 -21.09 22.69
C GLN A 88 -16.99 -20.10 23.04
N LEU A 89 -17.16 -19.80 24.32
CA LEU A 89 -18.19 -18.87 24.81
C LEU A 89 -17.93 -17.43 24.38
N ILE A 90 -16.67 -16.97 24.39
CA ILE A 90 -16.26 -15.67 23.84
C ILE A 90 -16.69 -15.56 22.38
N ALA A 91 -16.32 -16.54 21.55
CA ALA A 91 -16.66 -16.55 20.12
C ALA A 91 -18.17 -16.56 19.88
N THR A 92 -18.92 -17.32 20.68
CA THR A 92 -20.39 -17.34 20.63
C THR A 92 -20.98 -15.98 20.97
N LYS A 93 -20.51 -15.33 22.03
CA LYS A 93 -20.99 -14.00 22.44
C LYS A 93 -20.68 -12.93 21.40
N LEU A 94 -19.52 -12.98 20.74
CA LEU A 94 -19.16 -12.08 19.64
C LEU A 94 -20.03 -12.31 18.40
N ASN A 95 -20.32 -13.55 18.02
CA ASN A 95 -21.25 -13.85 16.93
C ASN A 95 -22.63 -13.21 17.15
N ILE A 96 -23.13 -13.25 18.38
CA ILE A 96 -24.43 -12.69 18.73
C ILE A 96 -24.37 -11.16 18.77
N ALA A 97 -23.39 -10.62 19.48
CA ALA A 97 -23.27 -9.17 19.69
C ALA A 97 -22.92 -8.41 18.39
N CYS A 98 -22.00 -8.94 17.59
CA CYS A 98 -21.40 -8.22 16.47
C CYS A 98 -22.01 -8.57 15.12
N ASN A 99 -22.45 -9.81 14.94
CA ASN A 99 -23.04 -10.25 13.67
C ASN A 99 -24.55 -10.45 13.73
N HIS A 100 -25.17 -10.22 14.89
CA HIS A 100 -26.60 -10.48 15.12
C HIS A 100 -27.00 -11.92 14.78
N ALA A 101 -26.09 -12.88 15.01
CA ALA A 101 -26.34 -14.29 14.76
C ALA A 101 -27.51 -14.81 15.60
N ASP A 102 -28.38 -15.63 15.00
CA ASP A 102 -29.47 -16.28 15.74
C ASP A 102 -28.89 -17.22 16.80
N ASP A 103 -29.31 -17.08 18.04
CA ASP A 103 -28.88 -17.87 19.20
C ASP A 103 -29.99 -18.78 19.74
N SER A 104 -31.14 -18.83 19.07
CA SER A 104 -32.36 -19.53 19.52
C SER A 104 -32.13 -21.00 19.91
N CYS A 105 -31.15 -21.66 19.29
CA CYS A 105 -30.79 -23.05 19.56
C CYS A 105 -29.76 -23.25 20.69
N ILE A 106 -29.05 -22.20 21.11
CA ILE A 106 -27.96 -22.28 22.10
C ILE A 106 -28.12 -21.30 23.27
N ALA A 107 -29.21 -20.54 23.34
CA ALA A 107 -29.48 -19.60 24.44
C ALA A 107 -29.34 -20.26 25.83
N GLN A 108 -29.86 -21.49 26.00
CA GLN A 108 -29.68 -22.24 27.25
C GLN A 108 -28.23 -22.71 27.45
N THR A 109 -27.55 -23.10 26.38
CA THR A 109 -26.13 -23.52 26.44
C THR A 109 -25.21 -22.39 26.89
N ILE A 110 -25.49 -21.14 26.49
CA ILE A 110 -24.76 -19.95 26.99
C ILE A 110 -24.95 -19.81 28.49
N ILE A 111 -26.19 -19.88 28.97
CA ILE A 111 -26.53 -19.78 30.39
C ILE A 111 -25.84 -20.90 31.19
N ASP A 112 -25.88 -22.13 30.69
CA ASP A 112 -25.24 -23.27 31.34
C ASP A 112 -23.72 -23.13 31.37
N ALA A 113 -23.10 -22.57 30.31
CA ALA A 113 -21.69 -22.29 30.26
C ALA A 113 -21.27 -21.19 31.25
N ASP A 114 -22.01 -20.08 31.32
CA ASP A 114 -21.76 -19.03 32.31
C ASP A 114 -21.94 -19.56 33.75
N ASN A 115 -22.97 -20.37 34.00
CA ASN A 115 -23.17 -21.00 35.31
C ASN A 115 -22.04 -21.98 35.67
N MET A 116 -21.53 -22.73 34.70
CA MET A 116 -20.41 -23.67 34.90
C MET A 116 -19.09 -22.95 35.17
N ILE A 117 -18.85 -21.80 34.52
CA ILE A 117 -17.69 -20.93 34.81
C ILE A 117 -17.84 -20.33 36.21
N GLY A 118 -19.02 -19.83 36.56
CA GLY A 118 -19.31 -19.27 37.88
C GLY A 118 -18.31 -18.18 38.29
N ASP A 119 -17.73 -18.30 39.49
CA ASP A 119 -16.74 -17.35 40.03
C ASP A 119 -15.29 -17.63 39.60
N LEU A 120 -15.05 -18.59 38.70
CA LEU A 120 -13.70 -18.92 38.25
C LEU A 120 -13.14 -17.81 37.35
N VAL A 121 -11.88 -17.44 37.57
CA VAL A 121 -11.14 -16.50 36.71
C VAL A 121 -10.33 -17.30 35.70
N VAL A 122 -10.55 -17.05 34.41
CA VAL A 122 -9.98 -17.84 33.32
C VAL A 122 -8.50 -17.50 33.10
N PRO A 123 -7.60 -18.49 32.93
CA PRO A 123 -6.23 -18.23 32.51
C PRO A 123 -6.13 -17.50 31.15
N PRO A 124 -5.13 -16.62 30.95
CA PRO A 124 -4.00 -16.34 31.85
C PRO A 124 -4.30 -15.26 32.90
N ILE A 125 -5.51 -14.69 32.91
CA ILE A 125 -5.89 -13.60 33.84
C ILE A 125 -5.98 -14.12 35.28
N GLY A 126 -6.46 -15.35 35.42
CA GLY A 126 -6.47 -16.09 36.68
C GLY A 126 -5.89 -17.49 36.56
N ASP A 127 -6.20 -18.33 37.54
CA ASP A 127 -5.71 -19.70 37.67
C ASP A 127 -6.84 -20.74 37.68
N GLY A 128 -8.04 -20.34 37.24
CA GLY A 128 -9.23 -21.19 37.24
C GLY A 128 -9.06 -22.45 36.40
N PHE A 129 -9.75 -23.52 36.82
CA PHE A 129 -9.63 -24.82 36.19
C PHE A 129 -10.97 -25.57 36.21
N LEU A 130 -11.29 -26.21 35.09
CA LEU A 130 -12.34 -27.23 34.98
C LEU A 130 -11.76 -28.42 34.21
N THR A 131 -12.24 -29.62 34.51
CA THR A 131 -11.86 -30.80 33.72
C THR A 131 -12.53 -30.77 32.35
N GLU A 132 -11.86 -31.26 31.32
CA GLU A 132 -12.45 -31.39 29.98
C GLU A 132 -13.74 -32.22 29.99
N GLU A 133 -13.80 -33.26 30.83
CA GLU A 133 -14.98 -34.10 30.98
C GLU A 133 -16.20 -33.28 31.44
N ALA A 134 -16.02 -32.37 32.41
CA ALA A 134 -17.09 -31.56 32.97
C ALA A 134 -17.70 -30.60 31.94
N VAL A 135 -16.88 -30.06 31.03
CA VAL A 135 -17.30 -29.04 30.04
C VAL A 135 -17.64 -29.64 28.67
N SER A 136 -17.29 -30.91 28.43
CA SER A 136 -17.29 -31.54 27.09
C SER A 136 -18.59 -31.36 26.31
N GLY A 137 -19.75 -31.50 26.96
CA GLY A 137 -21.06 -31.31 26.33
C GLY A 137 -21.30 -29.86 25.88
N LEU A 138 -20.94 -28.89 26.73
CA LEU A 138 -21.10 -27.45 26.42
C LEU A 138 -20.14 -27.02 25.33
N VAL A 139 -18.87 -27.41 25.44
CA VAL A 139 -17.83 -27.15 24.42
C VAL A 139 -18.25 -27.72 23.07
N ALA A 140 -18.76 -28.95 23.03
CA ALA A 140 -19.21 -29.59 21.79
C ALA A 140 -20.36 -28.80 21.13
N THR A 141 -21.37 -28.39 21.90
CA THR A 141 -22.51 -27.63 21.36
C THR A 141 -22.09 -26.22 20.91
N LEU A 142 -21.31 -25.48 21.70
CA LEU A 142 -20.81 -24.16 21.30
C LEU A 142 -19.88 -24.23 20.09
N THR A 143 -19.05 -25.29 19.99
CA THR A 143 -18.24 -25.54 18.80
C THR A 143 -19.10 -25.80 17.57
N ALA A 144 -20.16 -26.59 17.70
CA ALA A 144 -21.10 -26.85 16.61
C ALA A 144 -21.80 -25.55 16.16
N TYR A 145 -22.21 -24.71 17.10
CA TYR A 145 -22.76 -23.39 16.83
C TYR A 145 -21.78 -22.48 16.09
N ASN A 146 -20.57 -22.25 16.63
CA ASN A 146 -19.56 -21.36 16.05
C ASN A 146 -19.06 -21.84 14.67
N LYS A 147 -19.33 -23.10 14.30
CA LYS A 147 -19.07 -23.66 12.96
C LYS A 147 -20.27 -23.59 12.02
N GLY A 148 -21.37 -22.96 12.43
CA GLY A 148 -22.61 -22.81 11.66
C GLY A 148 -23.38 -24.10 11.41
N ASN A 149 -23.20 -25.11 12.28
CA ASN A 149 -23.90 -26.39 12.18
C ASN A 149 -25.22 -26.43 12.96
N LEU A 150 -25.66 -25.29 13.53
CA LEU A 150 -26.90 -25.16 14.30
C LEU A 150 -27.80 -24.06 13.69
N CYS A 151 -28.36 -23.17 14.52
CA CYS A 151 -29.41 -22.23 14.12
C CYS A 151 -28.92 -21.01 13.31
N ALA A 152 -27.63 -20.68 13.36
CA ALA A 152 -27.07 -19.61 12.54
C ALA A 152 -26.17 -20.19 11.43
N PRO A 153 -26.32 -19.75 10.17
CA PRO A 153 -25.46 -20.19 9.09
C PRO A 153 -24.05 -19.59 9.24
N VAL A 154 -23.04 -20.26 8.69
CA VAL A 154 -21.70 -19.67 8.57
C VAL A 154 -21.79 -18.42 7.69
N CYS A 155 -21.11 -17.35 8.09
CA CYS A 155 -21.03 -16.16 7.27
C CYS A 155 -20.51 -16.52 5.88
N SER A 156 -21.12 -15.97 4.82
CA SER A 156 -20.70 -16.17 3.43
C SER A 156 -19.42 -15.39 3.11
N GLY A 157 -18.42 -15.49 3.98
CA GLY A 157 -17.05 -15.56 3.55
C GLY A 157 -16.68 -17.03 3.64
N THR A 158 -16.44 -17.68 2.51
CA THR A 158 -15.53 -18.83 2.51
C THR A 158 -14.35 -18.51 3.43
N PRO A 159 -13.87 -19.44 4.28
CA PRO A 159 -12.49 -19.33 4.72
C PRO A 159 -11.66 -19.50 3.46
N THR A 160 -11.41 -18.40 2.75
CA THR A 160 -10.07 -18.23 2.21
C THR A 160 -9.17 -18.49 3.42
N PRO A 161 -8.26 -19.49 3.40
CA PRO A 161 -7.25 -19.57 4.45
C PRO A 161 -6.76 -18.14 4.67
N SER A 162 -6.70 -17.66 5.92
CA SER A 162 -6.09 -16.35 6.20
C SER A 162 -4.82 -16.33 5.36
N PRO A 163 -4.70 -15.45 4.34
CA PRO A 163 -3.64 -15.59 3.38
C PRO A 163 -2.35 -15.57 4.18
N CYS A 164 -1.43 -16.50 3.90
CA CYS A 164 -0.21 -16.56 4.69
C CYS A 164 0.43 -15.16 4.70
N GLN A 165 0.96 -14.66 5.82
CA GLN A 165 1.61 -13.35 5.77
C GLN A 165 3.01 -13.56 5.17
N LEU A 166 3.34 -12.84 4.10
CA LEU A 166 4.69 -12.89 3.54
C LEU A 166 5.72 -12.32 4.53
N ASP A 167 6.94 -12.82 4.46
CA ASP A 167 8.03 -12.41 5.33
C ASP A 167 8.52 -11.00 4.98
N LYS A 168 8.78 -10.21 6.04
CA LYS A 168 9.34 -8.86 5.92
C LYS A 168 10.69 -8.91 5.19
N PRO A 169 10.90 -8.12 4.12
CA PRO A 169 12.20 -7.99 3.48
C PRO A 169 13.18 -7.18 4.36
N ALA A 170 14.47 -7.38 4.13
CA ALA A 170 15.51 -6.50 4.63
C ALA A 170 15.91 -5.49 3.55
N LEU A 171 16.31 -4.30 3.99
CA LEU A 171 16.72 -3.19 3.13
C LEU A 171 18.04 -2.61 3.66
N ALA A 172 19.00 -2.40 2.76
CA ALA A 172 20.26 -1.74 3.09
C ALA A 172 20.70 -0.81 1.95
N CYS A 173 21.31 0.33 2.32
CA CYS A 173 22.00 1.19 1.37
C CYS A 173 23.24 0.45 0.84
N SER A 174 23.48 0.50 -0.46
CA SER A 174 24.58 -0.21 -1.11
C SER A 174 25.64 0.73 -1.65
N ALA A 175 25.24 1.62 -2.55
CA ALA A 175 26.11 2.62 -3.15
C ALA A 175 25.30 3.90 -3.37
N SER A 176 25.96 5.05 -3.21
CA SER A 176 25.37 6.35 -3.45
C SER A 176 26.07 7.04 -4.61
N ALA A 177 25.29 7.68 -5.46
CA ALA A 177 25.73 8.69 -6.40
C ALA A 177 25.16 10.05 -5.96
N ALA A 178 25.47 11.10 -6.71
CA ALA A 178 24.94 12.42 -6.41
C ALA A 178 23.43 12.53 -6.72
N SER A 179 22.90 11.76 -7.69
CA SER A 179 21.49 11.86 -8.08
C SER A 179 20.68 10.57 -7.87
N ASN A 180 21.29 9.52 -7.34
CA ASN A 180 20.64 8.23 -7.13
C ASN A 180 21.31 7.41 -6.03
N ILE A 181 20.59 6.43 -5.50
CA ILE A 181 21.06 5.51 -4.46
C ILE A 181 20.71 4.08 -4.86
N SER A 182 21.70 3.19 -4.89
CA SER A 182 21.50 1.76 -4.98
C SER A 182 21.14 1.17 -3.62
N LEU A 183 20.05 0.42 -3.57
CA LEU A 183 19.56 -0.31 -2.42
C LEU A 183 19.69 -1.81 -2.66
N ASP A 184 20.18 -2.52 -1.65
CA ASP A 184 20.17 -3.97 -1.60
C ASP A 184 18.88 -4.41 -0.87
N VAL A 185 17.93 -4.98 -1.62
CA VAL A 185 16.65 -5.50 -1.15
C VAL A 185 16.75 -7.00 -0.99
N THR A 186 16.68 -7.51 0.23
CA THR A 186 16.77 -8.95 0.52
C THR A 186 15.40 -9.52 0.86
N GLY A 187 14.94 -10.50 0.09
CA GLY A 187 13.69 -11.21 0.38
C GLY A 187 13.78 -12.01 1.67
N GLY A 188 12.71 -12.05 2.47
CA GLY A 188 12.61 -12.98 3.58
C GLY A 188 12.48 -14.44 3.13
N PRO A 189 12.26 -15.39 4.06
CA PRO A 189 12.08 -16.81 3.72
C PRO A 189 10.98 -17.12 2.70
N SER A 190 9.90 -16.33 2.67
CA SER A 190 8.85 -16.43 1.64
C SER A 190 9.24 -15.85 0.28
N GLY A 191 10.26 -14.99 0.23
CA GLY A 191 10.50 -14.09 -0.91
C GLY A 191 9.35 -13.12 -1.15
N GLY A 192 9.28 -12.57 -2.36
CA GLY A 192 8.20 -11.71 -2.86
C GLY A 192 7.74 -12.21 -4.23
N PRO A 193 6.84 -13.20 -4.29
CA PRO A 193 6.41 -13.82 -5.55
C PRO A 193 5.58 -12.89 -6.46
N ALA A 194 4.94 -11.87 -5.88
CA ALA A 194 4.21 -10.82 -6.60
C ALA A 194 5.03 -9.51 -6.71
N GLY A 195 6.34 -9.61 -6.51
CA GLY A 195 7.23 -8.46 -6.47
C GLY A 195 7.23 -7.71 -5.14
N PHE A 196 7.69 -6.47 -5.17
CA PHE A 196 7.89 -5.64 -3.99
C PHE A 196 7.73 -4.16 -4.31
N VAL A 197 7.59 -3.35 -3.28
CA VAL A 197 7.49 -1.90 -3.36
C VAL A 197 8.57 -1.26 -2.49
N VAL A 198 9.15 -0.17 -2.99
CA VAL A 198 10.07 0.70 -2.25
C VAL A 198 9.44 2.08 -2.17
N GLN A 199 9.41 2.65 -0.97
CA GLN A 199 8.97 4.02 -0.72
C GLN A 199 10.11 4.85 -0.14
N TRP A 200 10.15 6.12 -0.52
CA TRP A 200 11.16 7.06 -0.05
C TRP A 200 10.63 8.48 0.06
N MET A 201 11.31 9.26 0.89
CA MET A 201 11.16 10.71 1.05
C MET A 201 12.44 11.28 1.66
N THR A 202 12.60 12.59 1.68
CA THR A 202 13.78 13.19 2.35
C THR A 202 13.72 12.91 3.86
N LEU A 203 14.87 12.76 4.50
CA LEU A 203 14.94 12.63 5.96
C LEU A 203 14.35 13.87 6.65
N ALA A 204 14.51 15.06 6.05
CA ALA A 204 13.95 16.30 6.56
C ALA A 204 12.41 16.22 6.63
N ASP A 205 11.76 15.74 5.57
CA ASP A 205 10.31 15.59 5.53
C ASP A 205 9.83 14.50 6.50
N PHE A 206 10.55 13.39 6.61
CA PHE A 206 10.25 12.34 7.58
C PHE A 206 10.32 12.83 9.03
N VAL A 207 11.32 13.64 9.35
CA VAL A 207 11.47 14.28 10.67
C VAL A 207 10.38 15.33 10.88
N ALA A 208 10.05 16.12 9.86
CA ALA A 208 8.95 17.09 9.91
C ALA A 208 7.60 16.41 10.19
N ASN A 209 7.40 15.18 9.69
CA ASN A 209 6.25 14.35 9.99
C ASN A 209 6.36 13.57 11.34
N GLY A 210 7.25 14.00 12.24
CA GLY A 210 7.38 13.42 13.58
C GLY A 210 8.06 12.05 13.61
N ASN A 211 8.99 11.80 12.67
CA ASN A 211 9.65 10.50 12.46
C ASN A 211 8.66 9.38 12.11
N ARG A 212 7.69 9.70 11.26
CA ARG A 212 6.66 8.77 10.79
C ARG A 212 6.52 8.88 9.28
N TRP A 213 6.18 7.76 8.68
CA TRP A 213 5.80 7.75 7.27
C TRP A 213 4.40 8.36 7.12
N PRO A 214 4.18 9.21 6.10
CA PRO A 214 2.85 9.70 5.76
C PRO A 214 1.86 8.58 5.47
N ASP A 215 0.59 8.84 5.76
CA ASP A 215 -0.54 8.00 5.34
C ASP A 215 -1.03 8.41 3.94
N ASP A 216 -0.78 9.64 3.52
CA ASP A 216 -1.10 10.16 2.19
C ASP A 216 0.00 9.74 1.19
N PRO A 217 -0.33 8.96 0.14
CA PRO A 217 0.64 8.58 -0.88
C PRO A 217 1.21 9.77 -1.66
N ASP A 218 0.51 10.91 -1.73
CA ASP A 218 0.99 12.10 -2.45
C ASP A 218 2.14 12.82 -1.72
N GLU A 219 2.44 12.45 -0.46
CA GLU A 219 3.52 13.02 0.37
C GLU A 219 4.81 12.19 0.34
N LEU A 220 4.87 11.12 -0.45
CA LEU A 220 6.05 10.27 -0.60
C LEU A 220 6.25 9.85 -2.06
N CYS A 221 7.42 9.31 -2.36
CA CYS A 221 7.66 8.65 -3.64
C CYS A 221 7.61 7.14 -3.48
N GLU A 222 7.10 6.46 -4.50
CA GLU A 222 6.92 5.02 -4.55
C GLU A 222 7.44 4.43 -5.87
N ALA A 223 8.05 3.24 -5.79
CA ALA A 223 8.35 2.40 -6.93
C ALA A 223 7.94 0.95 -6.66
N ILE A 224 7.07 0.43 -7.52
CA ILE A 224 6.56 -0.94 -7.54
C ILE A 224 7.36 -1.74 -8.57
N PHE A 225 8.02 -2.79 -8.09
CA PHE A 225 8.79 -3.74 -8.89
C PHE A 225 7.98 -5.03 -9.05
N SER A 226 7.65 -5.38 -10.29
CA SER A 226 6.87 -6.58 -10.60
C SER A 226 7.72 -7.87 -10.65
N ASP A 227 9.04 -7.72 -10.61
CA ASP A 227 9.97 -8.85 -10.65
C ASP A 227 9.92 -9.65 -9.35
N VAL A 228 9.98 -10.98 -9.47
CA VAL A 228 10.02 -11.88 -8.33
C VAL A 228 11.25 -11.61 -7.50
N LEU A 229 11.06 -11.29 -6.20
CA LEU A 229 12.14 -11.24 -5.23
C LEU A 229 12.36 -12.65 -4.67
N PRO A 230 13.46 -13.35 -4.99
CA PRO A 230 13.59 -14.74 -4.59
C PRO A 230 13.80 -14.88 -3.07
N PRO A 231 13.36 -16.01 -2.46
CA PRO A 231 13.57 -16.28 -1.04
C PRO A 231 15.04 -16.14 -0.61
N ASN A 232 15.29 -15.35 0.43
CA ASN A 232 16.63 -15.10 1.00
C ASN A 232 17.69 -14.61 0.00
N GLN A 233 17.27 -14.06 -1.15
CA GLN A 233 18.18 -13.49 -2.15
C GLN A 233 18.11 -11.96 -2.12
N THR A 234 19.23 -11.34 -2.47
CA THR A 234 19.35 -9.89 -2.58
C THR A 234 19.23 -9.47 -4.03
N LEU A 235 18.31 -8.56 -4.30
CA LEU A 235 18.23 -7.81 -5.54
C LEU A 235 18.73 -6.39 -5.30
N ARG A 236 19.60 -5.90 -6.17
CA ARG A 236 20.00 -4.50 -6.17
C ARG A 236 19.06 -3.70 -7.06
N VAL A 237 18.45 -2.68 -6.50
CA VAL A 237 17.68 -1.67 -7.23
C VAL A 237 18.37 -0.32 -7.08
N THR A 238 18.16 0.59 -8.02
CA THR A 238 18.66 1.97 -7.92
C THR A 238 17.47 2.91 -7.95
N ILE A 239 17.42 3.84 -7.00
CA ILE A 239 16.35 4.84 -6.85
C ILE A 239 16.91 6.22 -7.19
N GLY A 240 16.13 7.03 -7.90
CA GLY A 240 16.59 8.30 -8.47
C GLY A 240 17.29 8.18 -9.81
N ASP A 241 17.42 6.97 -10.35
CA ASP A 241 17.87 6.80 -11.72
C ASP A 241 16.69 6.81 -12.70
N ASP A 242 16.98 7.18 -13.94
CA ASP A 242 15.99 7.15 -15.02
C ASP A 242 15.66 5.72 -15.46
N ARG A 243 16.36 4.70 -14.95
CA ARG A 243 16.01 3.30 -15.24
C ARG A 243 14.65 2.94 -14.67
N LEU A 244 14.19 3.54 -13.57
CA LEU A 244 12.83 3.28 -13.08
C LEU A 244 11.76 3.62 -14.14
N PHE A 245 12.00 4.64 -14.98
CA PHE A 245 11.07 5.01 -16.05
C PHE A 245 11.11 4.05 -17.24
N ASP A 246 12.30 3.57 -17.60
CA ASP A 246 12.53 2.74 -18.79
C ASP A 246 12.51 1.23 -18.51
N SER A 247 12.61 0.81 -17.25
CA SER A 247 12.63 -0.59 -16.85
C SER A 247 11.26 -1.23 -17.05
N LEU A 248 11.26 -2.42 -17.65
CA LEU A 248 10.06 -3.24 -17.75
C LEU A 248 9.66 -3.72 -16.36
N GLY A 249 8.37 -3.67 -16.05
CA GLY A 249 7.85 -4.17 -14.78
C GLY A 249 8.05 -3.22 -13.58
N VAL A 250 8.58 -2.02 -13.80
CA VAL A 250 8.67 -0.98 -12.77
C VAL A 250 7.61 0.10 -13.00
N GLN A 251 6.86 0.42 -11.95
CA GLN A 251 5.93 1.54 -11.92
C GLN A 251 6.35 2.46 -10.78
N SER A 252 6.40 3.76 -11.04
CA SER A 252 6.69 4.77 -10.02
C SER A 252 5.85 6.00 -10.30
N ASP A 253 5.46 6.71 -9.24
CA ASP A 253 4.77 8.00 -9.22
C ASP A 253 5.74 9.20 -9.27
N CYS A 254 7.00 8.97 -8.88
CA CYS A 254 8.15 9.86 -9.10
C CYS A 254 9.10 9.35 -10.20
N PRO A 255 8.62 8.86 -11.37
CA PRO A 255 9.48 8.19 -12.32
C PRO A 255 10.32 9.24 -13.07
N GLY A 256 11.64 9.20 -12.91
CA GLY A 256 12.57 10.13 -13.55
C GLY A 256 12.57 11.52 -12.91
N ASP A 257 12.27 11.59 -11.61
CA ASP A 257 12.78 12.65 -10.75
C ASP A 257 14.05 12.11 -10.08
N PRO A 258 15.22 12.70 -10.33
CA PRO A 258 16.45 12.31 -9.64
C PRO A 258 16.32 12.55 -8.14
N LEU A 259 17.09 11.81 -7.33
CA LEU A 259 17.30 12.22 -5.95
C LEU A 259 18.14 13.51 -5.96
N LEU A 260 17.82 14.43 -5.06
CA LEU A 260 18.61 15.63 -4.85
C LEU A 260 19.99 15.25 -4.33
N CYS A 261 21.04 15.88 -4.85
CA CYS A 261 22.38 15.73 -4.30
C CYS A 261 22.54 16.36 -2.92
N ASP A 262 23.58 15.93 -2.19
CA ASP A 262 23.86 16.37 -0.81
C ASP A 262 22.65 16.26 0.14
N THR A 263 21.78 15.27 -0.10
CA THR A 263 20.51 15.11 0.62
C THR A 263 20.41 13.75 1.30
N ASP A 264 19.98 13.77 2.56
CA ASP A 264 19.61 12.58 3.32
C ASP A 264 18.20 12.11 2.96
N TYR A 265 18.05 10.82 2.72
CA TYR A 265 16.79 10.16 2.41
C TYR A 265 16.49 9.02 3.39
N VAL A 266 15.20 8.76 3.57
CA VAL A 266 14.71 7.55 4.23
C VAL A 266 14.06 6.62 3.22
N PHE A 267 14.27 5.33 3.37
CA PHE A 267 13.70 4.28 2.52
C PHE A 267 13.02 3.20 3.37
N ARG A 268 11.93 2.64 2.86
CA ARG A 268 11.32 1.40 3.35
C ARG A 268 10.87 0.53 2.18
N CYS A 269 10.80 -0.77 2.38
CA CYS A 269 10.25 -1.68 1.38
C CYS A 269 9.33 -2.74 2.00
N ARG A 270 8.46 -3.33 1.19
CA ARG A 270 7.67 -4.53 1.55
C ARG A 270 7.46 -5.39 0.32
N VAL A 271 7.19 -6.67 0.49
CA VAL A 271 6.78 -7.53 -0.63
C VAL A 271 5.27 -7.45 -0.81
N ASN A 272 4.82 -7.45 -2.08
CA ASN A 272 3.42 -7.27 -2.43
C ASN A 272 2.60 -8.51 -2.09
N GLN A 273 1.31 -8.32 -1.82
CA GLN A 273 0.38 -9.43 -1.67
C GLN A 273 0.36 -10.29 -2.93
N SER A 274 0.13 -11.59 -2.74
CA SER A 274 -0.07 -12.56 -3.82
C SER A 274 -1.47 -13.15 -3.71
N ASP A 275 -1.89 -13.91 -4.73
CA ASP A 275 -3.20 -14.58 -4.72
C ASP A 275 -3.40 -15.54 -3.52
N ALA A 276 -2.32 -15.94 -2.84
CA ALA A 276 -2.34 -16.89 -1.73
C ALA A 276 -1.96 -16.30 -0.36
N CYS A 277 -1.32 -15.13 -0.33
CA CYS A 277 -0.64 -14.62 0.86
C CYS A 277 -0.71 -13.08 0.92
N GLU A 278 -0.97 -12.53 2.11
CA GLU A 278 -1.01 -11.08 2.37
C GLU A 278 0.37 -10.46 2.17
N ALA A 279 0.39 -9.15 1.88
CA ALA A 279 1.62 -8.38 1.81
C ALA A 279 2.42 -8.48 3.12
N SER A 280 3.74 -8.36 3.02
CA SER A 280 4.56 -8.39 4.24
C SER A 280 4.46 -7.07 5.02
N PRO A 281 4.83 -7.08 6.32
CA PRO A 281 5.11 -5.85 7.04
C PRO A 281 6.22 -5.04 6.34
N TRP A 282 6.19 -3.72 6.50
CA TRP A 282 7.29 -2.87 6.05
C TRP A 282 8.62 -3.24 6.72
N SER A 283 9.70 -3.16 5.94
CA SER A 283 11.08 -3.25 6.41
C SER A 283 11.36 -2.22 7.51
N ASN A 284 12.49 -2.36 8.19
CA ASN A 284 13.02 -1.24 8.97
C ASN A 284 13.33 -0.08 8.01
N THR A 285 13.19 1.15 8.49
CA THR A 285 13.59 2.34 7.73
C THR A 285 15.11 2.39 7.61
N ALA A 286 15.61 2.44 6.37
CA ALA A 286 17.00 2.70 6.05
C ALA A 286 17.21 4.20 5.84
N VAL A 287 18.31 4.75 6.34
CA VAL A 287 18.72 6.13 6.08
C VAL A 287 19.93 6.07 5.16
N CYS A 288 19.85 6.73 4.01
CA CYS A 288 20.92 6.80 3.03
C CYS A 288 21.09 8.25 2.57
N ASP A 289 22.31 8.62 2.20
CA ASP A 289 22.65 9.94 1.69
C ASP A 289 23.12 9.87 0.24
N THR A 290 22.75 10.85 -0.57
CA THR A 290 23.37 11.09 -1.88
C THR A 290 24.70 11.80 -1.71
N LEU A 291 25.61 11.65 -2.68
CA LEU A 291 26.87 12.38 -2.67
C LEU A 291 26.69 13.90 -2.87
N PRO A 292 27.67 14.72 -2.47
CA PRO A 292 27.61 16.16 -2.66
C PRO A 292 27.47 16.58 -4.12
N CYS A 293 26.74 17.68 -4.36
CA CYS A 293 26.65 18.33 -5.66
C CYS A 293 28.02 18.89 -6.10
N ASN A 294 28.22 19.04 -7.41
CA ASN A 294 29.28 19.88 -7.95
C ASN A 294 28.80 21.34 -8.06
N PRO A 295 29.41 22.29 -7.33
CA PRO A 295 29.01 23.71 -7.36
C PRO A 295 29.53 24.47 -8.59
N GLY A 296 30.34 23.84 -9.44
CA GLY A 296 30.90 24.45 -10.64
C GLY A 296 29.95 24.38 -11.83
N SER A 297 30.19 25.22 -12.83
CA SER A 297 29.44 25.21 -14.11
C SER A 297 29.79 24.03 -15.03
N ASN A 298 30.78 23.22 -14.64
CA ASN A 298 31.15 21.99 -15.34
C ASN A 298 30.57 20.84 -14.54
N CYS A 299 29.34 20.44 -14.86
CA CYS A 299 28.57 19.41 -14.18
C CYS A 299 27.51 18.83 -15.14
N THR A 300 26.87 17.73 -14.78
CA THR A 300 25.83 17.08 -15.59
C THR A 300 24.50 17.00 -14.83
N ASP A 301 23.41 17.12 -15.59
CA ASP A 301 22.03 16.90 -15.14
C ASP A 301 21.49 15.56 -15.66
N SER A 302 20.56 14.97 -14.90
CA SER A 302 19.94 13.68 -15.23
C SER A 302 19.05 13.78 -16.50
N GLN A 303 18.68 12.64 -17.09
CA GLN A 303 17.71 12.65 -18.18
C GLN A 303 16.34 13.14 -17.67
N GLY A 304 15.97 12.81 -16.44
CA GLY A 304 14.81 13.32 -15.73
C GLY A 304 14.70 14.84 -15.74
N TYR A 305 15.77 15.53 -15.30
CA TYR A 305 15.87 16.99 -15.34
C TYR A 305 15.57 17.55 -16.73
N TRP A 306 16.26 17.04 -17.76
CA TRP A 306 16.07 17.51 -19.13
C TRP A 306 14.64 17.30 -19.62
N ARG A 307 14.00 16.19 -19.25
CA ARG A 307 12.59 15.94 -19.61
C ARG A 307 11.64 16.90 -18.90
N THR A 308 11.89 17.22 -17.64
CA THR A 308 11.05 18.10 -16.81
C THR A 308 11.18 19.57 -17.20
N TYR A 309 12.36 20.00 -17.64
CA TYR A 309 12.65 21.40 -18.00
C TYR A 309 13.00 21.59 -19.49
N PRO A 310 12.09 21.27 -20.44
CA PRO A 310 12.37 21.44 -21.87
C PRO A 310 12.55 22.90 -22.30
N ASN A 311 12.08 23.85 -21.49
CA ASN A 311 12.21 25.28 -21.72
C ASN A 311 13.64 25.82 -21.53
N VAL A 312 14.53 25.07 -20.86
CA VAL A 312 15.94 25.48 -20.67
C VAL A 312 16.90 24.81 -21.64
N TRP A 313 16.40 24.00 -22.59
CA TRP A 313 17.25 23.29 -23.54
C TRP A 313 18.08 24.27 -24.40
N PRO A 314 19.41 24.14 -24.45
CA PRO A 314 20.27 25.06 -25.20
C PRO A 314 20.19 24.87 -26.72
N LEU A 315 19.57 23.78 -27.19
CA LEU A 315 19.52 23.39 -28.60
C LEU A 315 18.08 23.29 -29.09
N GLN A 316 17.81 23.86 -30.27
CA GLN A 316 16.51 23.69 -30.94
C GLN A 316 16.37 22.33 -31.63
N ASN A 317 17.50 21.79 -32.12
CA ASN A 317 17.54 20.57 -32.92
C ASN A 317 18.71 19.71 -32.43
N LEU A 318 18.53 18.39 -32.46
CA LEU A 318 19.57 17.43 -32.10
C LEU A 318 19.63 16.31 -33.13
N MET A 319 20.84 15.87 -33.49
CA MET A 319 21.01 14.64 -34.24
C MET A 319 21.12 13.44 -33.30
N LEU A 320 20.37 12.39 -33.61
CA LEU A 320 20.56 11.04 -33.04
C LEU A 320 20.90 10.10 -34.19
N GLY A 321 22.12 9.55 -34.16
CA GLY A 321 22.70 8.90 -35.33
C GLY A 321 22.72 9.83 -36.56
N GLY A 322 22.09 9.39 -37.64
CA GLY A 322 21.97 10.12 -38.91
C GLY A 322 20.68 10.93 -39.07
N VAL A 323 19.82 10.99 -38.06
CA VAL A 323 18.50 11.64 -38.13
C VAL A 323 18.49 12.90 -37.27
N SER A 324 18.04 14.03 -37.84
CA SER A 324 17.84 15.28 -37.12
C SER A 324 16.41 15.37 -36.58
N TYR A 325 16.28 15.73 -35.31
CA TYR A 325 15.01 15.91 -34.61
C TYR A 325 14.89 17.34 -34.10
N GLU A 326 13.69 17.87 -34.18
CA GLU A 326 13.31 19.12 -33.52
C GLU A 326 13.11 18.89 -32.01
N GLY A 327 13.27 19.93 -31.19
CA GLY A 327 13.13 19.87 -29.73
C GLY A 327 11.80 19.26 -29.27
N THR A 328 10.70 19.53 -29.99
CA THR A 328 9.39 18.94 -29.69
C THR A 328 9.35 17.42 -29.94
N GLN A 329 10.06 16.93 -30.96
CA GLN A 329 10.16 15.50 -31.25
C GLN A 329 11.04 14.78 -30.23
N LEU A 330 12.15 15.41 -29.82
CA LEU A 330 13.02 14.90 -28.77
C LEU A 330 12.28 14.80 -27.43
N LEU A 331 11.46 15.80 -27.08
CA LEU A 331 10.63 15.74 -25.88
C LEU A 331 9.58 14.63 -25.97
N GLN A 332 8.99 14.38 -27.15
CA GLN A 332 8.10 13.22 -27.36
C GLN A 332 8.82 11.89 -27.18
N ILE A 333 10.08 11.80 -27.61
CA ILE A 333 10.94 10.63 -27.37
C ILE A 333 11.17 10.48 -25.87
N MET A 334 11.66 11.50 -25.17
CA MET A 334 11.96 11.47 -23.72
C MET A 334 10.74 11.13 -22.84
N ASN A 335 9.52 11.45 -23.29
CA ASN A 335 8.29 11.11 -22.59
C ASN A 335 7.75 9.71 -22.93
N ARG A 336 8.36 8.99 -23.87
CA ARG A 336 7.94 7.65 -24.25
C ARG A 336 8.68 6.63 -23.40
N ARG A 337 7.95 5.88 -22.57
CA ARG A 337 8.53 4.70 -21.90
C ARG A 337 9.14 3.74 -22.92
N ALA A 338 10.35 3.25 -22.64
CA ALA A 338 11.05 2.36 -23.56
C ALA A 338 10.30 1.05 -23.89
N GLN A 339 9.53 0.50 -22.95
CA GLN A 339 8.74 -0.73 -23.14
C GLN A 339 9.55 -1.88 -23.78
N GLY A 340 10.80 -2.05 -23.35
CA GLY A 340 11.71 -3.08 -23.86
C GLY A 340 12.39 -2.75 -25.20
N ASN A 341 12.21 -1.54 -25.73
CA ASN A 341 12.93 -1.06 -26.91
C ASN A 341 14.24 -0.37 -26.48
N GLY A 342 15.37 -1.05 -26.71
CA GLY A 342 16.69 -0.53 -26.40
C GLY A 342 17.05 0.75 -27.16
N LEU A 343 16.44 0.99 -28.33
CA LEU A 343 16.67 2.24 -29.07
C LEU A 343 16.12 3.46 -28.31
N ILE A 344 14.97 3.32 -27.65
CA ILE A 344 14.38 4.40 -26.86
C ILE A 344 15.24 4.67 -25.62
N MET A 345 15.63 3.61 -24.89
CA MET A 345 16.53 3.70 -23.73
C MET A 345 17.85 4.41 -24.07
N LEU A 346 18.47 4.03 -25.20
CA LEU A 346 19.70 4.67 -25.66
C LEU A 346 19.47 6.12 -26.08
N ALA A 347 18.38 6.40 -26.80
CA ALA A 347 18.06 7.75 -27.25
C ALA A 347 17.88 8.70 -26.07
N HIS A 348 17.17 8.30 -25.02
CA HIS A 348 17.00 9.12 -23.82
C HIS A 348 18.34 9.57 -23.23
N GLN A 349 19.25 8.62 -23.04
CA GLN A 349 20.55 8.88 -22.44
C GLN A 349 21.47 9.71 -23.34
N VAL A 350 21.42 9.50 -24.67
CA VAL A 350 22.17 10.32 -25.64
C VAL A 350 21.63 11.76 -25.69
N ILE A 351 20.31 11.95 -25.61
CA ILE A 351 19.70 13.29 -25.57
C ILE A 351 20.22 14.06 -24.36
N ALA A 352 20.11 13.49 -23.16
CA ALA A 352 20.60 14.10 -21.94
C ALA A 352 22.10 14.41 -21.99
N ALA A 353 22.93 13.46 -22.44
CA ALA A 353 24.38 13.66 -22.54
C ALA A 353 24.75 14.80 -23.49
N LYS A 354 24.06 14.92 -24.62
CA LYS A 354 24.30 16.01 -25.57
C LYS A 354 23.80 17.36 -25.05
N LEU A 355 22.71 17.39 -24.29
CA LEU A 355 22.22 18.62 -23.64
C LEU A 355 23.20 19.09 -22.57
N ASN A 356 23.70 18.18 -21.73
CA ASN A 356 24.77 18.44 -20.75
C ASN A 356 26.03 19.04 -21.41
N ILE A 357 26.50 18.45 -22.51
CA ILE A 357 27.67 18.98 -23.22
C ILE A 357 27.37 20.37 -23.80
N ALA A 358 26.15 20.59 -24.30
CA ALA A 358 25.74 21.88 -24.84
C ALA A 358 25.62 22.98 -23.77
N THR A 359 25.39 22.62 -22.50
CA THR A 359 25.44 23.57 -21.36
C THR A 359 26.84 23.73 -20.75
N GLY A 360 27.83 22.99 -21.23
CA GLY A 360 29.25 23.20 -20.89
C GLY A 360 29.89 22.07 -20.08
N ALA A 361 29.20 20.94 -19.88
CA ALA A 361 29.77 19.77 -19.26
C ALA A 361 30.93 19.19 -20.09
N ASP A 362 32.02 18.78 -19.42
CA ASP A 362 33.17 18.16 -20.07
C ASP A 362 32.78 16.81 -20.70
N PRO A 363 32.93 16.62 -22.03
CA PRO A 363 32.57 15.38 -22.70
C PRO A 363 33.61 14.26 -22.55
N ALA A 364 34.80 14.52 -21.97
CA ALA A 364 35.94 13.61 -22.03
C ALA A 364 35.61 12.17 -21.56
N GLY A 365 34.75 12.03 -20.53
CA GLY A 365 34.34 10.73 -19.99
C GLY A 365 33.32 9.96 -20.84
N VAL A 366 32.62 10.61 -21.78
CA VAL A 366 31.46 10.03 -22.48
C VAL A 366 31.53 10.13 -24.00
N GLN A 367 32.44 10.94 -24.55
CA GLN A 367 32.48 11.27 -25.98
C GLN A 367 32.52 10.03 -26.88
N GLN A 368 33.28 9.00 -26.50
CA GLN A 368 33.33 7.76 -27.28
C GLN A 368 32.00 7.00 -27.22
N ALA A 369 31.34 6.96 -26.07
CA ALA A 369 30.04 6.31 -25.93
C ALA A 369 28.96 7.01 -26.76
N ILE A 370 29.00 8.35 -26.85
CA ILE A 370 28.11 9.11 -27.74
C ILE A 370 28.36 8.75 -29.20
N ASN A 371 29.63 8.72 -29.64
CA ASN A 371 29.96 8.36 -31.02
C ASN A 371 29.51 6.93 -31.37
N ASP A 372 29.74 5.98 -30.47
CA ASP A 372 29.33 4.59 -30.63
C ASP A 372 27.80 4.45 -30.65
N ALA A 373 27.09 5.23 -29.81
CA ALA A 373 25.64 5.28 -29.78
C ALA A 373 25.06 5.85 -31.08
N ASP A 374 25.58 6.96 -31.58
CA ASP A 374 25.16 7.55 -32.85
C ASP A 374 25.40 6.59 -34.02
N ASN A 375 26.55 5.91 -34.05
CA ASN A 375 26.83 4.87 -35.06
C ASN A 375 25.86 3.69 -34.97
N LEU A 376 25.52 3.24 -33.76
CA LEU A 376 24.58 2.14 -33.54
C LEU A 376 23.13 2.51 -33.90
N ILE A 377 22.71 3.75 -33.60
CA ILE A 377 21.41 4.29 -34.00
C ILE A 377 21.34 4.39 -35.53
N GLY A 378 22.41 4.86 -36.17
CA GLY A 378 22.51 4.97 -37.62
C GLY A 378 21.32 5.75 -38.21
N GLY A 379 20.66 5.19 -39.22
CA GLY A 379 19.48 5.81 -39.86
C GLY A 379 18.14 5.48 -39.21
N LEU A 380 18.12 4.82 -38.04
CA LEU A 380 16.87 4.45 -37.38
C LEU A 380 16.13 5.70 -36.88
N VAL A 381 14.81 5.70 -37.03
CA VAL A 381 13.95 6.78 -36.51
C VAL A 381 13.33 6.33 -35.19
N VAL A 382 13.64 7.04 -34.12
CA VAL A 382 13.28 6.68 -32.74
C VAL A 382 11.77 6.85 -32.52
N PRO A 383 11.06 5.89 -31.91
CA PRO A 383 9.68 6.07 -31.51
C PRO A 383 9.52 7.19 -30.46
N PRO A 384 8.38 7.92 -30.46
CA PRO A 384 7.18 7.69 -31.26
C PRO A 384 7.21 8.33 -32.66
N ILE A 385 8.29 9.04 -33.01
CA ILE A 385 8.41 9.72 -34.31
C ILE A 385 8.50 8.72 -35.45
N GLY A 386 9.27 7.65 -35.23
CA GLY A 386 9.37 6.50 -36.11
C GLY A 386 8.96 5.21 -35.42
N ASN A 387 9.45 4.11 -35.98
CA ASN A 387 9.20 2.75 -35.52
C ASN A 387 10.50 1.95 -35.33
N GLY A 388 11.64 2.64 -35.19
CA GLY A 388 12.94 2.02 -35.00
C GLY A 388 12.99 1.16 -33.74
N TYR A 389 13.84 0.13 -33.79
CA TYR A 389 14.02 -0.81 -32.70
C TYR A 389 15.47 -1.29 -32.64
N LEU A 390 15.99 -1.36 -31.43
CA LEU A 390 17.20 -2.10 -31.10
C LEU A 390 16.90 -2.96 -29.89
N SER A 391 17.49 -4.16 -29.82
CA SER A 391 17.34 -4.97 -28.60
C SER A 391 18.05 -4.28 -27.42
N PRO A 392 17.50 -4.39 -26.19
CA PRO A 392 18.19 -3.89 -24.99
C PRO A 392 19.61 -4.46 -24.84
N ALA A 393 19.83 -5.71 -25.24
CA ALA A 393 21.15 -6.34 -25.20
C ALA A 393 22.19 -5.65 -26.11
N GLN A 394 21.77 -5.05 -27.23
CA GLN A 394 22.68 -4.31 -28.13
C GLN A 394 23.08 -2.94 -27.57
N THR A 395 22.22 -2.35 -26.73
CA THR A 395 22.34 -0.95 -26.29
C THR A 395 22.82 -0.83 -24.85
N SER A 396 22.60 -1.85 -24.01
CA SER A 396 22.79 -1.83 -22.55
C SER A 396 24.10 -1.23 -22.09
N ARG A 397 25.24 -1.62 -22.70
CA ARG A 397 26.55 -1.09 -22.32
C ARG A 397 26.67 0.42 -22.56
N LEU A 398 26.15 0.91 -23.69
CA LEU A 398 26.21 2.33 -24.04
C LEU A 398 25.23 3.13 -23.20
N THR A 399 24.00 2.63 -23.05
CA THR A 399 23.00 3.20 -22.16
C THR A 399 23.57 3.34 -20.75
N GLU A 400 24.34 2.36 -20.28
CA GLU A 400 24.93 2.40 -18.95
C GLU A 400 25.98 3.50 -18.79
N THR A 401 26.96 3.55 -19.68
CA THR A 401 28.01 4.58 -19.60
C THR A 401 27.44 5.99 -19.74
N LEU A 402 26.45 6.18 -20.62
CA LEU A 402 25.78 7.47 -20.78
C LEU A 402 25.00 7.86 -19.53
N ARG A 403 24.31 6.90 -18.91
CA ARG A 403 23.61 7.09 -17.64
C ARG A 403 24.56 7.53 -16.52
N GLU A 404 25.64 6.79 -16.31
CA GLU A 404 26.65 7.12 -15.29
C GLU A 404 27.21 8.54 -15.49
N TYR A 405 27.34 9.00 -16.74
CA TYR A 405 27.76 10.37 -17.04
C TYR A 405 26.67 11.39 -16.70
N ASN A 406 25.43 11.18 -17.13
CA ASN A 406 24.31 12.09 -16.88
C ASN A 406 24.00 12.24 -15.39
N GLU A 407 24.19 11.17 -14.62
CA GLU A 407 24.01 11.14 -13.16
C GLU A 407 25.25 11.63 -12.38
N GLY A 408 26.30 12.08 -13.09
CA GLY A 408 27.52 12.62 -12.49
C GLY A 408 28.39 11.58 -11.76
N THR A 409 28.14 10.28 -11.97
CA THR A 409 28.99 9.19 -11.44
C THR A 409 30.34 9.14 -12.15
N ILE A 410 30.36 9.44 -13.46
CA ILE A 410 31.58 9.66 -14.23
C ILE A 410 31.57 11.06 -14.85
N GLY A 411 32.75 11.54 -15.26
CA GLY A 411 32.88 12.87 -15.87
C GLY A 411 32.93 13.97 -14.82
N PRO A 412 32.28 15.13 -15.08
CA PRO A 412 32.50 16.32 -14.26
C PRO A 412 31.72 16.34 -12.94
N GLY A 413 30.86 15.36 -12.65
CA GLY A 413 30.01 15.35 -11.46
C GLY A 413 28.64 15.99 -11.69
N HIS A 414 27.71 15.81 -10.75
CA HIS A 414 26.31 16.23 -10.90
C HIS A 414 26.10 17.69 -10.50
N CYS A 415 25.23 18.41 -11.20
CA CYS A 415 24.96 19.82 -10.89
C CYS A 415 24.21 20.00 -9.56
N GLN A 416 24.29 21.22 -9.01
CA GLN A 416 23.40 21.66 -7.95
C GLN A 416 22.11 22.17 -8.59
N GLU A 417 20.99 21.49 -8.35
CA GLU A 417 19.66 21.88 -8.86
C GLU A 417 19.04 23.06 -8.11
#